data_AF-A0A7S0DCR6-F1
#
_entry.id   AF-A0A7S0DCR6-F1
#
_cell.length_a   1.000
_cell.length_b   1.000
_cell.length_c   1.000
_cell.angle_alpha   90.00
_cell.angle_beta   90.00
_cell.angle_gamma   90.00
#
_symmetry.space_group_name_H-M   'P 1'
#
loop_
_entity.id
_entity.type
_entity.pdbx_description
1 polymer ?
#
loop_
_entity_poly.entity_id
_entity_poly.type
_entity_poly.pdbx_seq_one_letter_code
_entity_poly.pdbx_strand_id
1 'polypeptide(L)'
;MWERGKQVLGDIQGYVQVLDTLTLQSIKNWSKSGNIHLQTDLKALITGELKSGDSKSGVVCCLPEFKISEEERRRYTKALIDHQKKISPTRVKDRVEGEFESWRQWIEKRANEIEILIDTANCGFYMNGGEFSYFQANMMFSTLSKRYKVKLVLSQTRAKVEHGSPESKILDDWKSSESVYITPTGMNDDAFWMYGALWLSGLGKRILILSNDLLRDHHLNTSYDKGFFFFMTSHLMRFRGATNQHRKNKKRKIQCDSFSFFPPFPYSIQPHFLPSNQGILFPYMAESSSLLEKDLYKHTETDSTPALPETIANRIRWALLNLTSEPMKSTTNDSNKPNINTTTSTSSNNTSATSGSAKSLGKRKRDPGT
;
A
#
# COMPACT_ATOMS: atom_id res chain seq x y z
N MET A 1 4.40 -13.38 29.95
CA MET A 1 4.58 -12.01 29.42
C MET A 1 4.73 -12.01 27.89
N TRP A 2 5.53 -12.92 27.32
CA TRP A 2 5.76 -13.06 25.88
C TRP A 2 4.53 -13.44 25.03
N GLU A 3 3.78 -14.49 25.39
CA GLU A 3 2.53 -14.85 24.70
C GLU A 3 1.51 -13.71 24.71
N ARG A 4 1.49 -12.94 25.80
CA ARG A 4 0.67 -11.74 25.94
C ARG A 4 1.19 -10.60 25.05
N GLY A 5 2.49 -10.49 24.83
CA GLY A 5 3.10 -9.58 23.87
C GLY A 5 2.80 -9.97 22.42
N LYS A 6 2.86 -11.25 22.07
CA LYS A 6 2.42 -11.77 20.76
C LYS A 6 0.94 -11.52 20.52
N GLN A 7 0.11 -11.70 21.54
CA GLN A 7 -1.32 -11.39 21.48
C GLN A 7 -1.55 -9.89 21.28
N VAL A 8 -0.93 -9.03 22.10
CA VAL A 8 -1.01 -7.57 21.96
C VAL A 8 -0.50 -7.10 20.59
N LEU A 9 0.57 -7.71 20.06
CA LEU A 9 1.08 -7.39 18.73
C LEU A 9 0.22 -7.91 17.59
N GLY A 10 -0.32 -9.11 17.75
CA GLY A 10 -1.35 -9.65 16.88
C GLY A 10 -2.55 -8.72 16.86
N ASP A 11 -2.98 -8.20 18.01
CA ASP A 11 -4.06 -7.24 18.18
C ASP A 11 -3.74 -5.90 17.48
N ILE A 12 -2.51 -5.41 17.66
CA ILE A 12 -1.91 -4.22 17.04
C ILE A 12 -1.74 -4.35 15.51
N GLN A 13 -1.53 -5.55 14.98
CA GLN A 13 -1.36 -5.89 13.55
C GLN A 13 -2.63 -5.66 12.70
N GLY A 14 -3.44 -4.67 13.01
CA GLY A 14 -4.61 -4.23 12.25
C GLY A 14 -5.04 -2.79 12.54
N TYR A 15 -4.31 -2.07 13.39
CA TYR A 15 -4.59 -0.68 13.72
C TYR A 15 -3.49 0.20 13.16
N VAL A 16 -3.78 0.98 12.12
CA VAL A 16 -2.81 1.94 11.56
C VAL A 16 -2.31 2.96 12.58
N GLN A 17 -3.11 3.26 13.61
CA GLN A 17 -2.75 4.12 14.74
C GLN A 17 -1.60 3.58 15.61
N VAL A 18 -1.18 2.34 15.40
CA VAL A 18 0.01 1.79 16.05
C VAL A 18 1.25 2.55 15.64
N LEU A 19 1.29 3.05 14.41
CA LEU A 19 2.40 3.87 13.94
C LEU A 19 2.48 5.18 14.77
N ASP A 20 1.33 5.78 15.09
CA ASP A 20 1.27 6.99 15.92
C ASP A 20 1.77 6.77 17.36
N THR A 21 1.84 5.52 17.84
CA THR A 21 2.07 5.18 19.27
C THR A 21 3.34 4.37 19.55
N LEU A 22 3.83 3.57 18.59
CA LEU A 22 5.07 2.81 18.72
C LEU A 22 6.28 3.66 18.35
N THR A 23 6.81 4.35 19.34
CA THR A 23 8.10 5.05 19.23
C THR A 23 9.26 4.05 19.30
N LEU A 24 10.41 4.37 18.70
CA LEU A 24 11.64 3.60 18.89
C LEU A 24 11.98 3.44 20.39
N GLN A 25 11.65 4.45 21.21
CA GLN A 25 11.87 4.39 22.65
C GLN A 25 10.99 3.33 23.32
N SER A 26 9.73 3.21 22.90
CA SER A 26 8.81 2.17 23.39
C SER A 26 9.34 0.76 23.05
N ILE A 27 9.85 0.58 21.83
CA ILE A 27 10.46 -0.69 21.38
C ILE A 27 11.73 -1.01 22.18
N LYS A 28 12.61 -0.01 22.40
CA LYS A 28 13.81 -0.14 23.24
C LYS A 28 13.48 -0.53 24.68
N ASN A 29 12.45 0.09 25.26
CA ASN A 29 12.00 -0.24 26.61
C ASN A 29 11.48 -1.67 26.69
N TRP A 30 10.72 -2.12 25.68
CA TRP A 30 10.19 -3.47 25.63
C TRP A 30 11.28 -4.54 25.46
N SER A 31 12.25 -4.30 24.57
CA SER A 31 13.46 -5.13 24.41
C SER A 31 14.18 -5.34 25.75
N LYS A 32 14.45 -4.24 26.47
CA LYS A 32 15.14 -4.28 27.78
C LYS A 32 14.37 -5.08 28.81
N SER A 33 13.07 -4.80 28.97
CA SER A 33 12.23 -5.50 29.95
C SER A 33 12.03 -6.99 29.62
N GLY A 34 12.07 -7.35 28.34
CA GLY A 34 11.93 -8.73 27.89
C GLY A 34 13.25 -9.51 27.80
N ASN A 35 14.41 -8.87 28.00
CA ASN A 35 15.73 -9.42 27.67
C ASN A 35 15.81 -9.96 26.23
N ILE A 36 15.24 -9.22 25.27
CA ILE A 36 15.15 -9.58 23.86
C ILE A 36 16.19 -8.76 23.08
N HIS A 37 16.97 -9.40 22.22
CA HIS A 37 17.94 -8.69 21.38
C HIS A 37 17.23 -7.76 20.38
N LEU A 38 17.67 -6.51 20.30
CA LEU A 38 17.11 -5.48 19.43
C LEU A 38 18.17 -4.98 18.45
N GLN A 39 17.88 -5.11 17.17
CA GLN A 39 18.63 -4.48 16.09
C GLN A 39 17.80 -3.31 15.54
N THR A 40 18.41 -2.15 15.33
CA THR A 40 17.73 -0.94 14.82
C THR A 40 18.37 -0.46 13.52
N ASP A 41 17.76 0.56 12.93
CA ASP A 41 18.23 1.31 11.77
C ASP A 41 18.36 0.45 10.51
N LEU A 42 17.59 -0.63 10.47
CA LEU A 42 17.50 -1.52 9.34
C LEU A 42 16.78 -0.82 8.19
N LYS A 43 17.32 -0.97 6.97
CA LYS A 43 16.68 -0.50 5.75
C LYS A 43 15.89 -1.62 5.09
N ALA A 44 14.75 -1.28 4.50
CA ALA A 44 14.01 -2.18 3.64
C ALA A 44 14.82 -2.49 2.37
N LEU A 45 15.04 -3.77 2.03
CA LEU A 45 15.24 -4.18 0.64
C LEU A 45 13.87 -4.56 0.08
N ILE A 46 13.48 -3.91 -1.00
CA ILE A 46 12.35 -4.34 -1.82
C ILE A 46 12.84 -5.49 -2.70
N THR A 47 12.97 -6.68 -2.12
CA THR A 47 13.15 -7.91 -2.89
C THR A 47 11.89 -8.73 -2.74
N GLY A 48 11.25 -9.12 -3.84
CA GLY A 48 10.04 -9.94 -3.85
C GLY A 48 10.19 -11.35 -3.26
N GLU A 49 11.32 -11.63 -2.60
CA GLU A 49 11.64 -12.88 -1.92
C GLU A 49 12.20 -12.56 -0.53
N LEU A 50 11.70 -13.30 0.47
CA LEU A 50 12.23 -13.36 1.83
C LEU A 50 13.57 -14.11 1.77
N LYS A 51 14.66 -13.39 1.53
CA LYS A 51 16.00 -13.97 1.74
C LYS A 51 16.31 -13.89 3.22
N SER A 52 16.73 -15.00 3.83
CA SER A 52 17.25 -15.03 5.19
C SER A 52 18.33 -13.95 5.29
N GLY A 53 18.04 -12.87 6.02
CA GLY A 53 18.86 -11.67 6.02
C GLY A 53 20.29 -11.98 6.44
N ASP A 54 21.25 -11.55 5.60
CA ASP A 54 22.63 -11.44 6.02
C ASP A 54 22.70 -10.26 7.01
N SER A 55 22.65 -10.58 8.31
CA SER A 55 22.54 -9.63 9.42
C SER A 55 23.67 -8.58 9.45
N LYS A 56 24.75 -8.81 8.69
CA LYS A 56 25.87 -7.89 8.49
C LYS A 56 25.57 -6.71 7.56
N SER A 57 24.50 -6.76 6.76
CA SER A 57 24.23 -5.78 5.70
C SER A 57 23.34 -4.59 6.13
N GLY A 58 22.71 -4.63 7.32
CA GLY A 58 21.82 -3.56 7.78
C GLY A 58 20.49 -3.48 7.02
N VAL A 59 20.07 -4.60 6.41
CA VAL A 59 18.96 -4.66 5.47
C VAL A 59 17.95 -5.75 5.89
N VAL A 60 16.66 -5.45 5.75
CA VAL A 60 15.53 -6.34 6.00
C VAL A 60 14.69 -6.48 4.73
N CYS A 61 14.37 -7.71 4.31
CA CYS A 61 13.42 -7.94 3.22
C CYS A 61 12.01 -7.53 3.69
N CYS A 62 11.43 -6.52 3.04
CA CYS A 62 10.03 -6.18 3.27
C CYS A 62 9.11 -7.19 2.58
N LEU A 63 8.05 -7.57 3.28
CA LEU A 63 7.11 -8.59 2.85
C LEU A 63 6.52 -8.30 1.46
N PRO A 64 6.20 -9.34 0.68
CA PRO A 64 5.53 -9.19 -0.61
C PRO A 64 4.22 -8.40 -0.47
N GLU A 65 3.73 -7.91 -1.61
CA GLU A 65 2.41 -7.31 -1.74
C GLU A 65 1.35 -8.15 -1.01
N PHE A 66 0.55 -7.50 -0.16
CA PHE A 66 -0.53 -8.17 0.57
C PHE A 66 -1.49 -8.78 -0.44
N LYS A 67 -1.52 -10.11 -0.52
CA LYS A 67 -2.45 -10.84 -1.38
C LYS A 67 -3.61 -11.33 -0.57
N ILE A 68 -4.79 -10.90 -0.98
CA ILE A 68 -6.05 -11.39 -0.47
C ILE A 68 -6.42 -12.69 -1.17
N SER A 69 -6.81 -13.72 -0.40
CA SER A 69 -7.29 -15.00 -0.94
C SER A 69 -8.66 -14.84 -1.61
N GLU A 70 -9.04 -15.82 -2.44
CA GLU A 70 -10.37 -15.83 -3.06
C GLU A 70 -11.50 -15.91 -2.04
N GLU A 71 -11.29 -16.70 -0.97
CA GLU A 71 -12.25 -16.82 0.12
C GLU A 71 -12.43 -15.51 0.89
N GLU A 72 -11.33 -14.83 1.22
CA GLU A 72 -11.36 -13.48 1.80
C GLU A 72 -12.09 -12.48 0.92
N ARG A 73 -11.78 -12.45 -0.39
CA ARG A 73 -12.48 -11.56 -1.33
C ARG A 73 -13.98 -11.81 -1.34
N ARG A 74 -14.40 -13.08 -1.44
CA ARG A 74 -15.83 -13.47 -1.45
C ARG A 74 -16.53 -13.06 -0.15
N ARG A 75 -15.84 -13.23 0.98
CA ARG A 75 -16.36 -12.84 2.30
C ARG A 75 -16.51 -11.33 2.41
N TYR A 76 -15.52 -10.54 1.99
CA TYR A 76 -15.61 -9.08 2.05
C TYR A 76 -16.63 -8.49 1.08
N THR A 77 -16.70 -8.98 -0.16
CA THR A 77 -17.72 -8.53 -1.12
C THR A 77 -19.13 -8.83 -0.60
N LYS A 78 -19.36 -10.03 -0.02
CA LYS A 78 -20.63 -10.34 0.64
C LYS A 78 -20.92 -9.41 1.81
N ALA A 79 -19.93 -9.13 2.65
CA ALA A 79 -20.11 -8.26 3.80
C ALA A 79 -20.44 -6.80 3.42
N LEU A 80 -19.87 -6.29 2.31
CA LEU A 80 -20.25 -4.99 1.75
C LEU A 80 -21.73 -4.97 1.34
N ILE A 81 -22.20 -6.01 0.65
CA ILE A 81 -23.61 -6.16 0.24
C ILE A 81 -24.52 -6.25 1.47
N ASP A 82 -24.19 -7.10 2.44
CA ASP A 82 -24.99 -7.30 3.66
C ASP A 82 -25.07 -6.01 4.49
N HIS A 83 -23.96 -5.28 4.61
CA HIS A 83 -23.95 -3.99 5.29
C HIS A 83 -24.79 -2.96 4.55
N GLN A 84 -24.68 -2.88 3.21
CA GLN A 84 -25.53 -2.01 2.42
C GLN A 84 -27.01 -2.33 2.64
N LYS A 85 -27.41 -3.60 2.66
CA LYS A 85 -28.79 -4.02 3.01
C LYS A 85 -29.20 -3.54 4.40
N LYS A 86 -28.30 -3.62 5.39
CA LYS A 86 -28.57 -3.20 6.77
C LYS A 86 -28.84 -1.71 6.87
N ILE A 87 -28.03 -0.87 6.23
CA ILE A 87 -28.14 0.59 6.30
C ILE A 87 -29.18 1.18 5.32
N SER A 88 -29.56 0.42 4.30
CA SER A 88 -30.51 0.89 3.29
C SER A 88 -31.94 1.02 3.85
N PRO A 89 -32.72 2.04 3.44
CA PRO A 89 -34.15 2.11 3.71
C PRO A 89 -34.88 0.87 3.18
N THR A 90 -36.00 0.47 3.79
CA THR A 90 -36.76 -0.75 3.42
C THR A 90 -37.01 -0.87 1.91
N ARG A 91 -37.37 0.23 1.25
CA ARG A 91 -37.66 0.27 -0.20
C ARG A 91 -36.45 -0.02 -1.10
N VAL A 92 -35.23 0.03 -0.56
CA VAL A 92 -33.98 -0.20 -1.29
C VAL A 92 -33.43 -1.60 -1.00
N LYS A 93 -33.74 -2.20 0.16
CA LYS A 93 -33.17 -3.48 0.62
C LYS A 93 -33.31 -4.61 -0.39
N ASP A 94 -34.48 -4.74 -1.00
CA ASP A 94 -34.81 -5.84 -1.91
C ASP A 94 -34.04 -5.77 -3.24
N ARG A 95 -33.59 -4.57 -3.64
CA ARG A 95 -32.80 -4.39 -4.87
C ARG A 95 -31.29 -4.38 -4.66
N VAL A 96 -30.79 -4.31 -3.41
CA VAL A 96 -29.34 -4.15 -3.14
C VAL A 96 -28.50 -5.17 -3.90
N GLU A 97 -28.88 -6.45 -3.89
CA GLU A 97 -28.11 -7.49 -4.61
C GLU A 97 -28.09 -7.26 -6.12
N GLY A 98 -29.26 -6.96 -6.72
CA GLY A 98 -29.37 -6.67 -8.14
C GLY A 98 -28.57 -5.44 -8.57
N GLU A 99 -28.46 -4.44 -7.70
CA GLU A 99 -27.67 -3.23 -7.94
C GLU A 99 -26.16 -3.50 -7.86
N PHE A 100 -25.71 -4.34 -6.92
CA PHE A 100 -24.32 -4.80 -6.88
C PHE A 100 -23.98 -5.73 -8.05
N GLU A 101 -24.92 -6.56 -8.49
CA GLU A 101 -24.74 -7.38 -9.69
C GLU A 101 -24.65 -6.51 -10.96
N SER A 102 -25.47 -5.46 -11.05
CA SER A 102 -25.38 -4.48 -12.14
C SER A 102 -24.03 -3.78 -12.15
N TRP A 103 -23.53 -3.39 -10.98
CA TRP A 103 -22.18 -2.85 -10.82
C TRP A 103 -21.10 -3.85 -11.22
N ARG A 104 -21.18 -5.11 -10.76
CA ARG A 104 -20.25 -6.19 -11.11
C ARG A 104 -20.17 -6.38 -12.63
N GLN A 105 -21.32 -6.44 -13.30
CA GLN A 105 -21.36 -6.55 -14.76
C GLN A 105 -20.78 -5.32 -15.46
N TRP A 106 -20.98 -4.13 -14.89
CA TRP A 106 -20.42 -2.89 -15.44
C TRP A 106 -18.90 -2.86 -15.37
N ILE A 107 -18.30 -3.26 -14.23
CA ILE A 107 -16.84 -3.35 -14.06
C ILE A 107 -16.24 -4.50 -14.86
N GLU A 108 -16.93 -5.64 -14.96
CA GLU A 108 -16.47 -6.82 -15.70
C GLU A 108 -16.26 -6.50 -17.17
N LYS A 109 -17.25 -5.85 -17.80
CA LYS A 109 -17.17 -5.39 -19.19
C LYS A 109 -16.02 -4.41 -19.44
N ARG A 110 -15.56 -3.72 -18.39
CA ARG A 110 -14.54 -2.67 -18.45
C ARG A 110 -13.26 -3.04 -17.68
N ALA A 111 -13.07 -4.30 -17.33
CA ALA A 111 -12.00 -4.69 -16.42
C ALA A 111 -10.59 -4.38 -16.96
N ASN A 112 -10.43 -4.31 -18.29
CA ASN A 112 -9.17 -3.92 -18.97
C ASN A 112 -8.99 -2.40 -19.11
N GLU A 113 -9.99 -1.62 -18.70
CA GLU A 113 -10.06 -0.16 -18.75
C GLU A 113 -10.14 0.46 -17.34
N ILE A 114 -9.78 -0.31 -16.31
CA ILE A 114 -9.77 0.16 -14.92
C ILE A 114 -8.41 -0.16 -14.32
N GLU A 115 -7.62 0.90 -14.12
CA GLU A 115 -6.41 0.90 -13.32
C GLU A 115 -6.64 1.69 -12.01
N ILE A 116 -7.52 2.70 -12.06
CA ILE A 116 -7.86 3.53 -10.91
C ILE A 116 -9.38 3.67 -10.77
N LEU A 117 -9.89 3.39 -9.58
CA LEU A 117 -11.22 3.79 -9.15
C LEU A 117 -11.13 5.06 -8.31
N ILE A 118 -11.91 6.07 -8.64
CA ILE A 118 -11.97 7.33 -7.89
C ILE A 118 -13.21 7.33 -6.98
N ASP A 119 -12.99 7.53 -5.69
CA ASP A 119 -14.00 7.98 -4.74
C ASP A 119 -14.32 9.45 -5.03
N THR A 120 -15.33 9.65 -5.87
CA THR A 120 -15.60 10.98 -6.43
C THR A 120 -16.13 11.91 -5.35
N ALA A 121 -16.91 11.40 -4.39
CA ALA A 121 -17.40 12.15 -3.24
C ALA A 121 -16.24 12.75 -2.43
N ASN A 122 -15.28 11.92 -2.02
CA ASN A 122 -14.13 12.39 -1.25
C ASN A 122 -13.29 13.43 -2.01
N CYS A 123 -13.09 13.22 -3.32
CA CYS A 123 -12.37 14.16 -4.17
C CYS A 123 -13.10 15.51 -4.30
N GLY A 124 -14.41 15.49 -4.51
CA GLY A 124 -15.21 16.70 -4.70
C GLY A 124 -15.43 17.51 -3.42
N PHE A 125 -15.42 16.90 -2.24
CA PHE A 125 -15.53 17.61 -0.97
C PHE A 125 -14.19 18.13 -0.42
N TYR A 126 -13.06 17.72 -1.02
CA TYR A 126 -11.75 18.04 -0.49
C TYR A 126 -11.48 19.55 -0.41
N MET A 127 -11.25 20.03 0.81
CA MET A 127 -10.97 21.43 1.15
C MET A 127 -12.03 22.44 0.68
N ASN A 128 -13.26 22.01 0.34
CA ASN A 128 -14.27 22.89 -0.26
C ASN A 128 -15.39 23.31 0.72
N GLY A 129 -15.08 23.40 2.03
CA GLY A 129 -16.01 23.97 3.02
C GLY A 129 -17.35 23.25 3.17
N GLY A 130 -17.43 21.97 2.82
CA GLY A 130 -18.65 21.16 2.91
C GLY A 130 -19.50 21.12 1.64
N GLU A 131 -19.11 21.82 0.58
CA GLU A 131 -19.77 21.73 -0.73
C GLU A 131 -19.02 20.79 -1.69
N PHE A 132 -19.74 20.14 -2.59
CA PHE A 132 -19.14 19.27 -3.60
C PHE A 132 -18.69 20.08 -4.83
N SER A 133 -17.45 19.89 -5.26
CA SER A 133 -16.85 20.55 -6.43
C SER A 133 -16.58 19.57 -7.57
N TYR A 134 -17.40 19.65 -8.63
CA TYR A 134 -17.18 18.90 -9.87
C TYR A 134 -15.88 19.30 -10.55
N PHE A 135 -15.48 20.57 -10.46
CA PHE A 135 -14.22 21.05 -11.03
C PHE A 135 -13.00 20.41 -10.38
N GLN A 136 -12.99 20.25 -9.05
CA GLN A 136 -11.89 19.58 -8.35
C GLN A 136 -11.83 18.09 -8.69
N ALA A 137 -12.97 17.39 -8.64
CA ALA A 137 -13.05 16.00 -9.05
C ALA A 137 -12.60 15.81 -10.51
N ASN A 138 -13.04 16.70 -11.41
CA ASN A 138 -12.66 16.66 -12.82
C ASN A 138 -11.18 16.95 -13.04
N MET A 139 -10.59 17.86 -12.27
CA MET A 139 -9.15 18.15 -12.34
C MET A 139 -8.34 16.92 -11.96
N MET A 140 -8.72 16.21 -10.88
CA MET A 140 -8.04 14.98 -10.49
C MET A 140 -8.21 13.88 -11.54
N PHE A 141 -9.45 13.64 -11.99
CA PHE A 141 -9.76 12.71 -13.07
C PHE A 141 -8.92 13.00 -14.32
N SER A 142 -9.00 14.23 -14.86
CA SER A 142 -8.29 14.63 -16.08
C SER A 142 -6.78 14.53 -15.93
N THR A 143 -6.24 14.76 -14.73
CA THR A 143 -4.79 14.65 -14.49
C THR A 143 -4.34 13.19 -14.50
N LEU A 144 -5.08 12.31 -13.82
CA LEU A 144 -4.75 10.88 -13.78
C LEU A 144 -5.02 10.17 -15.11
N SER A 145 -6.07 10.55 -15.82
CA SER A 145 -6.45 9.98 -17.12
C SER A 145 -5.42 10.21 -18.23
N LYS A 146 -4.44 11.11 -18.04
CA LYS A 146 -3.30 11.26 -18.95
C LYS A 146 -2.36 10.05 -18.94
N ARG A 147 -2.37 9.25 -17.88
CA ARG A 147 -1.43 8.14 -17.67
C ARG A 147 -2.10 6.83 -17.31
N TYR A 148 -3.31 6.88 -16.74
CA TYR A 148 -4.02 5.72 -16.23
C TYR A 148 -5.41 5.62 -16.85
N LYS A 149 -5.95 4.41 -16.88
CA LYS A 149 -7.35 4.15 -17.19
C LYS A 149 -8.19 4.33 -15.93
N VAL A 150 -8.90 5.44 -15.86
CA VAL A 150 -9.57 5.90 -14.63
C VAL A 150 -11.08 5.77 -14.79
N LYS A 151 -11.76 5.24 -13.75
CA LYS A 151 -13.22 5.32 -13.63
C LYS A 151 -13.63 5.98 -12.31
N LEU A 152 -14.70 6.77 -12.38
CA LEU A 152 -15.30 7.52 -11.28
C LEU A 152 -16.46 6.71 -10.69
N VAL A 153 -16.56 6.66 -9.37
CA VAL A 153 -17.76 6.18 -8.66
C VAL A 153 -18.40 7.38 -7.98
N LEU A 154 -19.64 7.70 -8.37
CA LEU A 154 -20.35 8.91 -7.94
C LEU A 154 -21.77 8.54 -7.49
N SER A 155 -22.25 9.02 -6.34
CA SER A 155 -23.62 8.72 -5.96
C SER A 155 -24.69 9.44 -6.78
N GLN A 156 -25.85 8.80 -6.96
CA GLN A 156 -26.99 9.40 -7.67
C GLN A 156 -27.37 10.79 -7.15
N THR A 157 -27.26 11.04 -5.84
CA THR A 157 -27.56 12.35 -5.26
C THR A 157 -26.66 13.44 -5.83
N ARG A 158 -25.38 13.11 -6.09
CA ARG A 158 -24.41 14.02 -6.72
C ARG A 158 -24.41 13.91 -8.24
N ALA A 159 -25.29 13.10 -8.83
CA ALA A 159 -25.58 13.16 -10.26
C ALA A 159 -26.78 14.07 -10.58
N LYS A 160 -27.47 14.60 -9.55
CA LYS A 160 -28.59 15.54 -9.70
C LYS A 160 -28.03 16.97 -9.77
N VAL A 161 -27.67 17.37 -10.98
CA VAL A 161 -27.18 18.72 -11.33
C VAL A 161 -28.22 19.46 -12.14
N GLU A 162 -28.26 20.79 -12.00
CA GLU A 162 -29.14 21.65 -12.80
C GLU A 162 -28.74 21.57 -14.28
N HIS A 163 -29.72 21.36 -15.16
CA HIS A 163 -29.47 21.24 -16.58
C HIS A 163 -28.91 22.55 -17.15
N GLY A 164 -27.82 22.47 -17.93
CA GLY A 164 -27.15 23.63 -18.53
C GLY A 164 -26.11 24.29 -17.62
N SER A 165 -26.02 23.90 -16.35
CA SER A 165 -24.96 24.35 -15.44
C SER A 165 -23.57 23.87 -15.92
N PRO A 166 -22.47 24.57 -15.58
CA PRO A 166 -21.12 24.09 -15.84
C PRO A 166 -20.86 22.67 -15.30
N GLU A 167 -21.42 22.35 -14.13
CA GLU A 167 -21.35 21.04 -13.49
C GLU A 167 -22.05 19.95 -14.32
N SER A 168 -23.20 20.28 -14.93
CA SER A 168 -23.90 19.34 -15.82
C SER A 168 -23.09 18.96 -17.04
N LYS A 169 -22.32 19.89 -17.63
CA LYS A 169 -21.43 19.60 -18.76
C LYS A 169 -20.33 18.62 -18.37
N ILE A 170 -19.69 18.83 -17.22
CA ILE A 170 -18.66 17.91 -16.69
C ILE A 170 -19.25 16.51 -16.48
N LEU A 171 -20.44 16.43 -15.89
CA LEU A 171 -21.10 15.14 -15.65
C LEU A 171 -21.49 14.45 -16.96
N ASP A 172 -21.95 15.19 -17.96
CA ASP A 172 -22.31 14.66 -19.27
C ASP A 172 -21.08 14.19 -20.05
N ASP A 173 -19.94 14.88 -19.93
CA ASP A 173 -18.65 14.43 -20.46
C ASP A 173 -18.22 13.11 -19.81
N TRP A 174 -18.34 12.98 -18.48
CA TRP A 174 -18.04 11.73 -17.78
C TRP A 174 -18.96 10.59 -18.21
N LYS A 175 -20.26 10.85 -18.41
CA LYS A 175 -21.23 9.84 -18.86
C LYS A 175 -20.97 9.41 -20.29
N SER A 176 -20.78 10.36 -21.21
CA SER A 176 -20.57 10.10 -22.64
C SER A 176 -19.27 9.36 -22.93
N SER A 177 -18.23 9.61 -22.13
CA SER A 177 -16.97 8.86 -22.18
C SER A 177 -16.99 7.53 -21.41
N GLU A 178 -18.15 7.14 -20.84
CA GLU A 178 -18.31 5.98 -19.96
C GLU A 178 -17.28 5.93 -18.82
N SER A 179 -16.88 7.11 -18.34
CA SER A 179 -15.85 7.27 -17.31
C SER A 179 -16.42 7.21 -15.90
N VAL A 180 -17.74 7.37 -15.74
CA VAL A 180 -18.41 7.38 -14.43
C VAL A 180 -19.45 6.27 -14.32
N TYR A 181 -19.47 5.64 -13.16
CA TYR A 181 -20.60 4.86 -12.69
C TYR A 181 -21.37 5.64 -11.64
N ILE A 182 -22.66 5.82 -11.87
CA ILE A 182 -23.55 6.50 -10.95
C ILE A 182 -24.20 5.46 -10.05
N THR A 183 -23.89 5.48 -8.76
CA THR A 183 -24.44 4.50 -7.82
C THR A 183 -25.91 4.77 -7.55
N PRO A 184 -26.75 3.74 -7.33
CA PRO A 184 -28.20 3.91 -7.25
C PRO A 184 -28.66 4.76 -6.06
N THR A 185 -29.85 5.36 -6.20
CA THR A 185 -30.43 6.19 -5.12
C THR A 185 -30.59 5.38 -3.83
N GLY A 186 -30.10 5.95 -2.73
CA GLY A 186 -30.20 5.36 -1.39
C GLY A 186 -29.14 4.31 -1.09
N MET A 187 -28.14 4.14 -1.97
CA MET A 187 -26.98 3.30 -1.72
C MET A 187 -25.74 4.15 -1.45
N ASN A 188 -24.84 3.65 -0.60
CA ASN A 188 -23.58 4.32 -0.29
C ASN A 188 -22.59 4.07 -1.44
N ASP A 189 -22.06 5.12 -2.05
CA ASP A 189 -21.02 5.05 -3.07
C ASP A 189 -19.73 4.38 -2.57
N ASP A 190 -19.46 4.44 -1.26
CA ASP A 190 -18.29 3.81 -0.65
C ASP A 190 -18.25 2.31 -0.87
N ALA A 191 -19.40 1.65 -0.72
CA ALA A 191 -19.49 0.22 -0.88
C ALA A 191 -19.19 -0.23 -2.34
N PHE A 192 -19.43 0.63 -3.33
CA PHE A 192 -19.23 0.31 -4.74
C PHE A 192 -17.75 0.37 -5.14
N TRP A 193 -17.02 1.43 -4.79
CA TRP A 193 -15.60 1.49 -5.12
C TRP A 193 -14.79 0.47 -4.30
N MET A 194 -15.18 0.17 -3.05
CA MET A 194 -14.59 -0.93 -2.27
C MET A 194 -14.86 -2.30 -2.91
N TYR A 195 -16.11 -2.57 -3.31
CA TYR A 195 -16.48 -3.81 -4.00
C TYR A 195 -15.72 -3.95 -5.32
N GLY A 196 -15.65 -2.87 -6.10
CA GLY A 196 -14.98 -2.87 -7.40
C GLY A 196 -13.51 -3.21 -7.27
N ALA A 197 -12.81 -2.62 -6.29
CA ALA A 197 -11.42 -2.93 -6.02
C ALA A 197 -11.22 -4.40 -5.64
N LEU A 198 -12.03 -4.94 -4.72
CA LEU A 198 -11.99 -6.35 -4.34
C LEU A 198 -12.21 -7.27 -5.54
N TRP A 199 -13.25 -7.02 -6.34
CA TRP A 199 -13.59 -7.87 -7.48
C TRP A 199 -12.47 -7.85 -8.54
N LEU A 200 -12.00 -6.66 -8.92
CA LEU A 200 -10.94 -6.49 -9.92
C LEU A 200 -9.60 -7.08 -9.46
N SER A 201 -9.29 -7.03 -8.17
CA SER A 201 -8.09 -7.69 -7.62
C SER A 201 -8.09 -9.20 -7.83
N GLY A 202 -9.27 -9.81 -7.91
CA GLY A 202 -9.44 -11.24 -8.21
C GLY A 202 -8.95 -11.63 -9.62
N LEU A 203 -8.79 -10.65 -10.52
CA LEU A 203 -8.23 -10.86 -11.86
C LEU A 203 -6.70 -10.82 -11.88
N GLY A 204 -6.05 -10.80 -10.71
CA GLY A 204 -4.59 -10.70 -10.59
C GLY A 204 -4.03 -9.32 -10.93
N LYS A 205 -4.90 -8.30 -10.98
CA LYS A 205 -4.53 -6.91 -11.28
C LYS A 205 -4.37 -6.12 -9.99
N ARG A 206 -3.34 -5.30 -9.91
CA ARG A 206 -3.24 -4.25 -8.89
C ARG A 206 -4.09 -3.07 -9.32
N ILE A 207 -5.06 -2.69 -8.48
CA ILE A 207 -5.96 -1.57 -8.72
C ILE A 207 -5.63 -0.46 -7.72
N LEU A 208 -5.63 0.80 -8.16
CA LEU A 208 -5.52 1.93 -7.25
C LEU A 208 -6.89 2.51 -6.95
N ILE A 209 -7.04 3.03 -5.73
CA ILE A 209 -8.23 3.71 -5.26
C ILE A 209 -7.82 5.13 -4.89
N LEU A 210 -8.33 6.14 -5.58
CA LEU A 210 -8.07 7.52 -5.19
C LEU A 210 -9.08 7.92 -4.10
N SER A 211 -8.63 7.99 -2.83
CA SER A 211 -9.41 8.55 -1.72
C SER A 211 -8.51 8.97 -0.55
N ASN A 212 -8.89 10.06 0.12
CA ASN A 212 -8.33 10.47 1.41
C ASN A 212 -9.14 9.95 2.61
N ASP A 213 -10.18 9.15 2.37
CA ASP A 213 -10.92 8.50 3.46
C ASP A 213 -10.01 7.48 4.17
N LEU A 214 -9.95 7.53 5.50
CA LEU A 214 -9.18 6.56 6.30
C LEU A 214 -9.99 5.28 6.59
N LEU A 215 -11.18 5.14 6.00
CA LEU A 215 -12.13 4.05 6.22
C LEU A 215 -12.62 3.95 7.67
N ARG A 216 -12.50 5.05 8.43
CA ARG A 216 -12.71 5.09 9.88
C ARG A 216 -14.19 5.04 10.27
N ASP A 217 -15.02 5.70 9.48
CA ASP A 217 -16.45 5.88 9.79
C ASP A 217 -17.35 4.94 8.98
N HIS A 218 -16.75 4.08 8.14
CA HIS A 218 -17.47 3.04 7.42
C HIS A 218 -17.78 1.91 8.39
N HIS A 219 -18.95 2.00 9.02
CA HIS A 219 -19.54 1.03 9.96
C HIS A 219 -19.81 -0.38 9.36
N LEU A 220 -19.11 -0.71 8.28
CA LEU A 220 -18.94 -2.08 7.84
C LEU A 220 -18.41 -2.88 9.02
N ASN A 221 -19.08 -3.93 9.46
CA ASN A 221 -18.50 -4.85 10.45
C ASN A 221 -17.14 -5.45 9.96
N THR A 222 -16.79 -5.28 8.68
CA THR A 222 -15.47 -5.62 8.09
C THR A 222 -14.39 -4.55 8.26
N SER A 223 -14.67 -3.33 8.71
CA SER A 223 -13.59 -2.38 9.04
C SER A 223 -12.78 -2.85 10.27
N TYR A 224 -13.29 -3.84 11.02
CA TYR A 224 -12.54 -4.57 12.05
C TYR A 224 -11.79 -5.81 11.52
N ASP A 225 -12.00 -6.20 10.26
CA ASP A 225 -11.23 -7.28 9.64
C ASP A 225 -9.92 -6.71 9.08
N LYS A 226 -8.82 -7.14 9.71
CA LYS A 226 -7.46 -6.69 9.41
C LYS A 226 -7.08 -6.93 7.96
N GLY A 227 -7.50 -8.06 7.38
CA GLY A 227 -7.20 -8.40 5.99
C GLY A 227 -7.89 -7.45 5.01
N PHE A 228 -9.14 -7.06 5.29
CA PHE A 228 -9.85 -6.06 4.48
C PHE A 228 -9.16 -4.70 4.57
N PHE A 229 -8.84 -4.25 5.77
CA PHE A 229 -8.16 -2.99 5.98
C PHE A 229 -6.79 -2.93 5.27
N PHE A 230 -6.00 -4.01 5.34
CA PHE A 230 -4.72 -4.11 4.63
C PHE A 230 -4.85 -4.16 3.12
N PHE A 231 -5.84 -4.89 2.62
CA PHE A 231 -6.17 -4.84 1.21
C PHE A 231 -6.46 -3.40 0.78
N MET A 232 -7.37 -2.71 1.47
CA MET A 232 -7.76 -1.36 1.08
C MET A 232 -6.59 -0.38 1.14
N THR A 233 -5.82 -0.36 2.23
CA THR A 233 -4.69 0.56 2.40
C THR A 233 -3.54 0.30 1.42
N SER A 234 -3.34 -0.94 0.95
CA SER A 234 -2.35 -1.27 -0.09
C SER A 234 -2.77 -0.86 -1.51
N HIS A 235 -4.05 -0.51 -1.70
CA HIS A 235 -4.64 -0.04 -2.95
C HIS A 235 -4.94 1.47 -2.92
N LEU A 236 -4.93 2.09 -1.74
CA LEU A 236 -5.33 3.48 -1.52
C LEU A 236 -4.24 4.48 -1.93
N MET A 237 -4.49 5.20 -3.02
CA MET A 237 -3.72 6.36 -3.45
C MET A 237 -4.28 7.62 -2.79
N ARG A 238 -3.45 8.30 -2.00
CA ARG A 238 -3.80 9.57 -1.35
C ARG A 238 -3.59 10.74 -2.31
N PHE A 239 -4.16 11.89 -1.97
CA PHE A 239 -3.93 13.11 -2.71
C PHE A 239 -3.86 14.35 -1.81
N ARG A 240 -3.20 15.39 -2.31
CA ARG A 240 -3.11 16.69 -1.64
C ARG A 240 -3.28 17.81 -2.64
N GLY A 241 -4.15 18.77 -2.30
CA GLY A 241 -4.33 19.99 -3.09
C GLY A 241 -3.34 21.07 -2.69
N ALA A 242 -2.85 21.82 -3.67
CA ALA A 242 -2.13 23.07 -3.44
C ALA A 242 -3.04 24.25 -3.79
N THR A 243 -2.95 25.32 -3.00
CA THR A 243 -3.67 26.57 -3.21
C THR A 243 -2.66 27.70 -3.34
N ASN A 244 -2.80 28.55 -4.35
CA ASN A 244 -1.95 29.73 -4.45
C ASN A 244 -2.26 30.70 -3.29
N GLN A 245 -1.27 30.91 -2.42
CA GLN A 245 -1.38 31.69 -1.18
C GLN A 245 -1.78 33.17 -1.38
N HIS A 246 -1.79 33.67 -2.62
CA HIS A 246 -2.14 35.06 -2.93
C HIS A 246 -3.66 35.35 -2.94
N ARG A 247 -4.53 34.35 -2.79
CA ARG A 247 -6.00 34.56 -2.66
C ARG A 247 -6.46 34.65 -1.20
N LYS A 248 -5.75 35.41 -0.35
CA LYS A 248 -6.09 35.69 1.05
C LYS A 248 -7.26 36.68 1.24
N ASN A 249 -8.30 36.63 0.41
CA ASN A 249 -9.56 37.31 0.73
C ASN A 249 -10.51 36.33 1.41
N LYS A 250 -10.59 36.45 2.74
CA LYS A 250 -11.54 35.78 3.64
C LYS A 250 -12.96 35.95 3.12
N LYS A 251 -13.47 34.96 2.37
CA LYS A 251 -14.90 34.64 2.09
C LYS A 251 -15.11 33.75 0.85
N ARG A 252 -14.10 33.39 0.07
CA ARG A 252 -14.27 32.55 -1.13
C ARG A 252 -13.89 31.09 -0.91
N LYS A 253 -14.67 30.19 -1.52
CA LYS A 253 -14.46 28.72 -1.60
C LYS A 253 -13.00 28.42 -1.91
N ILE A 254 -12.36 27.54 -1.15
CA ILE A 254 -10.96 27.17 -1.35
C ILE A 254 -10.92 26.14 -2.49
N GLN A 255 -10.77 26.63 -3.71
CA GLN A 255 -10.50 25.78 -4.87
C GLN A 255 -9.00 25.50 -4.93
N CYS A 256 -8.64 24.23 -5.03
CA CYS A 256 -7.25 23.82 -5.27
C CYS A 256 -6.87 24.08 -6.73
N ASP A 257 -5.67 24.59 -6.96
CA ASP A 257 -5.14 24.91 -8.30
C ASP A 257 -4.45 23.70 -8.94
N SER A 258 -3.91 22.81 -8.10
CA SER A 258 -3.27 21.57 -8.54
C SER A 258 -3.37 20.49 -7.47
N PHE A 259 -3.23 19.24 -7.89
CA PHE A 259 -3.20 18.09 -7.00
C PHE A 259 -1.92 17.28 -7.18
N SER A 260 -1.40 16.76 -6.08
CA SER A 260 -0.37 15.74 -6.06
C SER A 260 -0.96 14.42 -5.57
N PHE A 261 -0.49 13.31 -6.13
CA PHE A 261 -1.00 11.96 -5.85
C PHE A 261 0.10 11.10 -5.24
N PHE A 262 -0.27 10.27 -4.28
CA PHE A 262 0.66 9.47 -3.48
C PHE A 262 0.19 8.02 -3.53
N PRO A 263 0.73 7.20 -4.44
CA PRO A 263 0.35 5.80 -4.51
C PRO A 263 0.79 5.07 -3.24
N PRO A 264 0.08 3.98 -2.87
CA PRO A 264 0.42 3.20 -1.69
C PRO A 264 1.78 2.53 -1.85
N PHE A 265 2.48 2.32 -0.72
CA PHE A 265 3.77 1.66 -0.70
C PHE A 265 3.70 0.28 -1.35
N PRO A 266 4.76 -0.14 -2.08
CA PRO A 266 4.81 -1.47 -2.68
C PRO A 266 4.94 -2.61 -1.65
N TYR A 267 5.04 -2.29 -0.36
CA TYR A 267 5.15 -3.22 0.75
C TYR A 267 4.40 -2.70 1.98
N SER A 268 4.05 -3.61 2.90
CA SER A 268 3.36 -3.24 4.13
C SER A 268 4.30 -2.58 5.13
N ILE A 269 3.95 -1.36 5.58
CA ILE A 269 4.67 -0.58 6.61
C ILE A 269 4.14 -0.84 8.02
N GLN A 270 3.77 -2.09 8.32
CA GLN A 270 3.25 -2.52 9.62
C GLN A 270 4.25 -3.39 10.37
N PRO A 271 4.07 -3.63 11.68
CA PRO A 271 4.83 -4.64 12.37
C PRO A 271 4.65 -6.03 11.73
N HIS A 272 5.73 -6.77 11.53
CA HIS A 272 5.72 -8.08 10.87
C HIS A 272 6.41 -9.14 11.71
N PHE A 273 5.79 -10.32 11.84
CA PHE A 273 6.49 -11.49 12.35
C PHE A 273 7.35 -12.09 11.22
N LEU A 274 8.62 -12.33 11.53
CA LEU A 274 9.48 -13.11 10.64
C LEU A 274 9.11 -14.60 10.69
N PRO A 275 9.39 -15.36 9.62
CA PRO A 275 9.16 -16.80 9.60
C PRO A 275 9.81 -17.52 10.80
N SER A 276 9.21 -18.65 11.19
CA SER A 276 9.76 -19.53 12.23
C SER A 276 9.95 -18.86 13.61
N ASN A 277 9.15 -17.83 13.93
CA ASN A 277 9.24 -17.06 15.18
C ASN A 277 10.64 -16.45 15.43
N GLN A 278 11.41 -16.18 14.37
CA GLN A 278 12.78 -15.65 14.51
C GLN A 278 12.81 -14.23 15.07
N GLY A 279 11.77 -13.45 14.84
CA GLY A 279 11.72 -12.08 15.32
C GLY A 279 10.50 -11.31 14.87
N ILE A 280 10.42 -10.06 15.32
CA ILE A 280 9.38 -9.12 14.93
C ILE A 280 10.04 -7.85 14.42
N LEU A 281 9.62 -7.42 13.23
CA LEU A 281 10.04 -6.19 12.60
C LEU A 281 9.04 -5.08 12.92
N PHE A 282 9.54 -3.95 13.39
CA PHE A 282 8.75 -2.74 13.63
C PHE A 282 9.24 -1.62 12.73
N PRO A 283 8.37 -1.01 11.92
CA PRO A 283 8.72 0.23 11.25
C PRO A 283 8.78 1.36 12.28
N TYR A 284 9.65 2.34 12.03
CA TYR A 284 9.72 3.62 12.73
C TYR A 284 10.33 4.70 11.83
N MET A 285 10.10 5.98 12.12
CA MET A 285 10.68 7.10 11.34
C MET A 285 12.09 7.42 11.85
N ALA A 286 13.07 7.55 10.94
CA ALA A 286 14.47 7.85 11.31
C ALA A 286 14.63 9.21 12.02
N GLU A 287 13.81 10.20 11.63
CA GLU A 287 13.99 11.62 11.98
C GLU A 287 12.96 12.12 13.02
N SER A 288 12.09 11.26 13.54
CA SER A 288 10.97 11.65 14.40
C SER A 288 10.76 10.66 15.56
N SER A 289 10.37 11.19 16.72
CA SER A 289 9.98 10.41 17.89
C SER A 289 8.67 9.62 17.70
N SER A 290 7.91 9.79 16.60
CA SER A 290 6.64 9.10 16.33
C SER A 290 6.36 8.91 14.82
N LEU A 291 5.75 7.80 14.39
CA LEU A 291 5.24 7.69 13.01
C LEU A 291 3.84 8.31 12.92
N LEU A 292 3.73 9.61 13.16
CA LEU A 292 2.44 10.26 12.90
C LEU A 292 2.21 10.29 11.38
N GLU A 293 1.00 9.93 10.92
CA GLU A 293 0.63 10.00 9.49
C GLU A 293 0.96 11.38 8.88
N LYS A 294 0.80 12.44 9.69
CA LYS A 294 1.18 13.82 9.32
C LYS A 294 2.67 13.99 9.00
N ASP A 295 3.54 13.18 9.60
CA ASP A 295 5.00 13.22 9.43
C ASP A 295 5.49 12.36 8.25
N LEU A 296 4.78 11.27 7.93
CA LEU A 296 5.03 10.45 6.73
C LEU A 296 4.87 11.28 5.45
N TYR A 297 3.88 12.17 5.43
CA TYR A 297 3.60 13.08 4.32
C TYR A 297 4.00 14.54 4.61
N LYS A 298 4.86 14.79 5.62
CA LYS A 298 5.34 16.14 5.93
C LYS A 298 6.20 16.66 4.78
N HIS A 299 5.80 17.83 4.31
CA HIS A 299 6.60 18.72 3.48
C HIS A 299 7.91 19.03 4.21
N THR A 300 9.04 18.94 3.53
CA THR A 300 10.13 19.87 3.84
C THR A 300 9.59 21.25 3.44
N GLU A 301 9.55 22.20 4.36
CA GLU A 301 8.90 23.52 4.21
C GLU A 301 9.38 24.34 2.98
N THR A 302 10.39 23.84 2.27
CA THR A 302 11.05 24.47 1.12
C THR A 302 10.65 23.91 -0.25
N ASP A 303 9.91 22.78 -0.34
CA ASP A 303 9.55 22.20 -1.65
C ASP A 303 8.03 22.02 -1.81
N SER A 304 7.50 22.63 -2.87
CA SER A 304 6.07 22.61 -3.23
C SER A 304 5.58 21.25 -3.74
N THR A 305 6.48 20.30 -3.93
CA THR A 305 6.18 18.93 -4.38
C THR A 305 6.28 17.96 -3.20
N PRO A 306 5.24 17.17 -2.94
CA PRO A 306 5.32 16.17 -1.89
C PRO A 306 6.36 15.09 -2.17
N ALA A 307 6.87 14.50 -1.08
CA ALA A 307 7.79 13.38 -1.13
C ALA A 307 7.18 12.19 -1.90
N LEU A 308 7.90 11.71 -2.92
CA LEU A 308 7.57 10.48 -3.63
C LEU A 308 7.52 9.28 -2.65
N PRO A 309 6.74 8.21 -2.93
CA PRO A 309 6.72 7.00 -2.12
C PRO A 309 8.12 6.46 -1.80
N GLU A 310 9.05 6.55 -2.76
CA GLU A 310 10.46 6.18 -2.59
C GLU A 310 11.18 7.10 -1.59
N THR A 311 10.88 8.40 -1.62
CA THR A 311 11.38 9.38 -0.66
C THR A 311 10.83 9.11 0.74
N ILE A 312 9.56 8.74 0.87
CA ILE A 312 8.97 8.40 2.17
C ILE A 312 9.51 7.04 2.67
N ALA A 313 9.68 6.06 1.78
CA ALA A 313 10.31 4.78 2.07
C ALA A 313 11.72 4.95 2.65
N ASN A 314 12.49 5.92 2.12
CA ASN A 314 13.81 6.27 2.63
C ASN A 314 13.80 6.91 4.02
N ARG A 315 12.65 7.41 4.51
CA ARG A 315 12.49 7.94 5.89
C ARG A 315 12.12 6.85 6.90
N ILE A 316 11.65 5.70 6.43
CA ILE A 316 11.30 4.55 7.27
C ILE A 316 12.57 3.75 7.60
N ARG A 317 12.69 3.38 8.87
CA ARG A 317 13.67 2.42 9.39
C ARG A 317 12.93 1.28 10.05
N TRP A 318 13.62 0.17 10.23
CA TRP A 318 13.07 -1.02 10.84
C TRP A 318 13.87 -1.39 12.09
N ALA A 319 13.14 -1.83 13.11
CA ALA A 319 13.69 -2.40 14.33
C ALA A 319 13.32 -3.88 14.39
N LEU A 320 14.31 -4.75 14.47
CA LEU A 320 14.13 -6.19 14.62
C LEU A 320 14.31 -6.59 16.08
N LEU A 321 13.24 -7.08 16.69
CA LEU A 321 13.28 -7.81 17.95
C LEU A 321 13.55 -9.28 17.65
N ASN A 322 14.77 -9.75 17.88
CA ASN A 322 15.18 -11.13 17.63
C ASN A 322 14.84 -12.01 18.83
N LEU A 323 14.07 -13.06 18.58
CA LEU A 323 13.49 -13.94 19.58
C LEU A 323 14.29 -15.23 19.78
N THR A 324 15.32 -15.44 18.96
CA THR A 324 16.23 -16.56 19.15
C THR A 324 17.18 -16.24 20.31
N SER A 325 17.29 -17.17 21.25
CA SER A 325 18.05 -17.03 22.51
C SER A 325 19.58 -17.07 22.33
N GLU A 326 20.09 -17.11 21.10
CA GLU A 326 21.53 -17.09 20.86
C GLU A 326 21.99 -15.67 20.50
N PRO A 327 22.84 -15.03 21.32
CA PRO A 327 23.56 -13.87 20.86
C PRO A 327 24.43 -14.31 19.67
N MET A 328 24.22 -13.70 18.51
CA MET A 328 25.17 -13.84 17.39
C MET A 328 26.54 -13.43 17.92
N LYS A 329 27.44 -14.41 18.06
CA LYS A 329 28.81 -14.18 18.51
C LYS A 329 29.43 -13.10 17.63
N SER A 330 29.70 -11.93 18.23
CA SER A 330 30.60 -10.96 17.61
C SER A 330 31.95 -11.65 17.49
N THR A 331 32.39 -11.94 16.27
CA THR A 331 33.80 -12.22 16.02
C THR A 331 34.54 -10.91 16.24
N THR A 332 34.97 -10.67 17.48
CA THR A 332 36.00 -9.70 17.79
C THR A 332 37.26 -10.15 17.08
N ASN A 333 37.70 -9.33 16.13
CA ASN A 333 39.07 -9.38 15.63
C ASN A 333 39.98 -9.04 16.80
N ASP A 334 40.47 -10.06 17.51
CA ASP A 334 41.60 -9.90 18.40
C ASP A 334 42.87 -9.88 17.54
N SER A 335 43.34 -8.66 17.32
CA SER A 335 44.72 -8.39 16.95
C SER A 335 45.64 -8.83 18.09
N ASN A 336 46.14 -10.06 18.00
CA ASN A 336 47.36 -10.46 18.71
C ASN A 336 48.29 -11.21 17.76
N LYS A 337 49.25 -10.45 17.20
CA LYS A 337 50.55 -11.02 16.81
C LYS A 337 51.19 -11.62 18.07
N PRO A 338 51.95 -12.71 17.91
CA PRO A 338 53.38 -12.49 17.93
C PRO A 338 54.08 -13.03 16.68
N ASN A 339 55.25 -12.44 16.51
CA ASN A 339 56.15 -12.45 15.38
C ASN A 339 57.13 -13.64 15.49
N ILE A 340 57.84 -13.94 14.39
CA ILE A 340 59.12 -14.70 14.29
C ILE A 340 58.91 -16.25 14.24
N ASN A 341 59.37 -17.04 13.26
CA ASN A 341 60.58 -16.96 12.44
C ASN A 341 60.44 -17.71 11.09
N THR A 342 61.17 -17.21 10.11
CA THR A 342 61.52 -17.82 8.82
C THR A 342 62.33 -19.10 8.97
N THR A 343 61.98 -20.14 8.20
CA THR A 343 62.96 -21.03 7.57
C THR A 343 62.37 -21.68 6.32
N THR A 344 63.06 -21.41 5.22
CA THR A 344 63.02 -22.06 3.91
C THR A 344 63.27 -23.57 3.99
N SER A 345 62.47 -24.36 3.28
CA SER A 345 62.98 -25.54 2.58
C SER A 345 62.13 -25.85 1.34
N THR A 346 62.79 -25.68 0.21
CA THR A 346 62.49 -26.25 -1.10
C THR A 346 62.42 -27.77 -1.03
N SER A 347 61.40 -28.36 -1.63
CA SER A 347 61.59 -29.61 -2.39
C SER A 347 60.55 -29.73 -3.50
N SER A 348 61.08 -30.03 -4.67
CA SER A 348 60.46 -30.26 -5.95
C SER A 348 59.79 -31.65 -6.00
N ASN A 349 58.78 -31.81 -6.87
CA ASN A 349 58.83 -32.76 -7.99
C ASN A 349 57.45 -33.04 -8.61
N ASN A 350 57.40 -32.74 -9.91
CA ASN A 350 56.95 -33.62 -11.01
C ASN A 350 55.45 -33.90 -11.19
N THR A 351 54.83 -33.31 -12.21
CA THR A 351 54.71 -33.83 -13.60
C THR A 351 54.07 -35.21 -13.71
N SER A 352 52.81 -35.22 -14.16
CA SER A 352 52.38 -36.12 -15.23
C SER A 352 51.12 -35.56 -15.90
N ALA A 353 51.28 -35.22 -17.17
CA ALA A 353 50.21 -35.02 -18.11
C ALA A 353 49.87 -36.36 -18.74
N THR A 354 48.57 -36.65 -18.90
CA THR A 354 48.11 -37.54 -19.97
C THR A 354 46.83 -36.99 -20.59
N SER A 355 47.02 -36.65 -21.85
CA SER A 355 46.10 -36.41 -22.95
C SER A 355 44.90 -37.36 -23.05
N GLY A 356 43.78 -36.82 -23.53
CA GLY A 356 42.68 -37.57 -24.12
C GLY A 356 41.75 -36.66 -24.92
N SER A 357 42.04 -36.50 -26.21
CA SER A 357 41.29 -35.71 -27.21
C SER A 357 40.37 -36.61 -28.03
N ALA A 358 39.13 -36.17 -28.32
CA ALA A 358 38.41 -36.24 -29.61
C ALA A 358 36.92 -35.87 -29.38
N LYS A 359 36.37 -34.75 -29.90
CA LYS A 359 35.88 -34.46 -31.26
C LYS A 359 34.88 -35.48 -31.85
N SER A 360 33.60 -35.09 -31.92
CA SER A 360 32.79 -34.98 -33.17
C SER A 360 31.49 -34.21 -32.83
N LEU A 361 31.10 -33.08 -33.43
CA LEU A 361 30.66 -32.76 -34.81
C LEU A 361 29.40 -33.52 -35.26
N GLY A 362 28.25 -32.83 -35.20
CA GLY A 362 26.99 -33.21 -35.86
C GLY A 362 26.09 -32.00 -36.09
N LYS A 363 25.96 -31.59 -37.34
CA LYS A 363 25.24 -30.40 -37.86
C LYS A 363 23.74 -30.67 -38.09
N ARG A 364 22.97 -29.58 -37.96
CA ARG A 364 21.80 -29.11 -38.77
C ARG A 364 20.59 -30.05 -38.99
N LYS A 365 19.39 -29.50 -38.75
CA LYS A 365 18.50 -28.96 -39.81
C LYS A 365 17.30 -28.20 -39.23
N ARG A 366 16.95 -27.09 -39.90
CA ARG A 366 15.66 -26.41 -39.86
C ARG A 366 14.69 -27.17 -40.79
N ASP A 367 13.39 -27.13 -40.53
CA ASP A 367 12.40 -26.33 -41.29
C ASP A 367 10.93 -26.63 -40.88
N PRO A 368 9.93 -25.85 -41.33
CA PRO A 368 8.73 -25.49 -40.58
C PRO A 368 7.40 -26.07 -41.14
N GLY A 369 6.31 -25.80 -40.43
CA GLY A 369 4.99 -25.55 -41.02
C GLY A 369 3.91 -26.62 -40.81
N THR A 370 2.94 -26.34 -39.94
CA THR A 370 1.49 -26.22 -40.25
C THR A 370 0.75 -25.62 -39.07
#